data_AF-A0A150G793-F1
#
_entry.id   AF-A0A150G793-F1
#
_cell.length_a   1.000
_cell.length_b   1.000
_cell.length_c   1.000
_cell.angle_alpha   90.00
_cell.angle_beta   90.00
_cell.angle_gamma   90.00
#
_symmetry.space_group_name_H-M   'P 1'
#
loop_
_entity.id
_entity.type
_entity.pdbx_description
1 polymer ?
#
loop_
_entity_poly.entity_id
_entity_poly.type
_entity_poly.pdbx_seq_one_letter_code
_entity_poly.pdbx_strand_id
1 'polypeptide(L)'
;MQSFLGPCEGGKETFYFGNEQHRFTACDAHVEDYQRHVAMQRLLAADRAAKAGAENGLSAADAKAMGAAAASNVLVGDWSATHFSCICCPMVFKTLNPKMKLMVMLRDPIQRVLSRFLEQKRGKHLPFYSQVLVLYTDDLAQRPLETFRRVEAFLGAPPHEYDQRRSAMVFNSRECYSWKCGRTAGEIRPMAAVGDGSGVAEDGPFAAAVGRLASFYRPHVQRLFRWADEGRIAQPPAAWREAYK
;
A
#
# COMPACT_ATOMS: atom_id res chain seq x y z
N MET A 1 17.99 14.48 -25.51
CA MET A 1 17.13 15.10 -24.48
C MET A 1 17.76 14.75 -23.14
N GLN A 2 18.49 15.69 -22.55
CA GLN A 2 19.24 15.50 -21.31
C GLN A 2 18.29 15.61 -20.12
N SER A 3 18.33 14.64 -19.22
CA SER A 3 17.62 14.68 -17.93
C SER A 3 18.60 14.39 -16.81
N PHE A 4 18.77 15.39 -15.95
CA PHE A 4 19.61 15.40 -14.75
C PHE A 4 19.06 14.43 -13.70
N LEU A 5 19.94 13.66 -13.05
CA LEU A 5 19.63 12.90 -11.83
C LEU A 5 20.68 13.27 -10.78
N GLY A 6 20.26 14.01 -9.75
CA GLY A 6 21.05 14.25 -8.54
C GLY A 6 20.98 13.05 -7.57
N PRO A 7 21.91 12.93 -6.60
CA PRO A 7 22.06 11.72 -5.79
C PRO A 7 21.03 11.67 -4.66
N CYS A 8 20.48 10.48 -4.40
CA CYS A 8 19.68 10.18 -3.21
C CYS A 8 20.31 9.01 -2.46
N GLU A 9 20.89 9.30 -1.28
CA GLU A 9 21.37 8.32 -0.31
C GLU A 9 20.24 7.89 0.65
N GLY A 10 20.25 6.63 1.06
CA GLY A 10 19.40 6.08 2.14
C GLY A 10 18.58 4.86 1.72
N GLY A 11 19.04 3.66 2.10
CA GLY A 11 18.41 2.38 1.79
C GLY A 11 16.93 2.32 2.18
N LYS A 12 16.07 2.07 1.19
CA LYS A 12 14.66 1.73 1.39
C LYS A 12 14.35 0.45 0.61
N GLU A 13 13.66 -0.47 1.28
CA GLU A 13 12.98 -1.60 0.67
C GLU A 13 12.13 -1.08 -0.50
N THR A 14 12.42 -1.55 -1.70
CA THR A 14 11.73 -1.10 -2.91
C THR A 14 10.49 -1.97 -3.10
N PHE A 15 9.31 -1.38 -3.01
CA PHE A 15 8.03 -2.05 -3.29
C PHE A 15 7.56 -1.67 -4.70
N TYR A 16 7.12 -2.67 -5.49
CA TYR A 16 6.65 -2.46 -6.86
C TYR A 16 5.17 -2.82 -7.00
N PHE A 17 4.46 -2.08 -7.86
CA PHE A 17 3.04 -2.27 -8.15
C PHE A 17 2.88 -2.73 -9.61
N GLY A 18 2.83 -4.04 -9.81
CA GLY A 18 2.41 -4.59 -11.10
C GLY A 18 0.90 -4.50 -11.20
N ASN A 19 0.39 -3.80 -12.22
CA ASN A 19 -0.95 -4.14 -12.67
C ASN A 19 -1.11 -4.11 -14.18
N GLU A 20 -0.85 -5.28 -14.73
CA GLU A 20 -1.29 -5.61 -16.07
C GLU A 20 -2.31 -6.74 -16.02
N GLN A 21 -3.29 -6.63 -16.92
CA GLN A 21 -4.34 -7.60 -17.12
C GLN A 21 -3.87 -8.77 -17.98
N HIS A 22 -4.22 -9.97 -17.53
CA HIS A 22 -4.50 -11.21 -18.27
C HIS A 22 -3.70 -11.57 -19.53
N ARG A 23 -2.73 -12.49 -19.38
CA ARG A 23 -2.55 -13.66 -20.28
C ARG A 23 -2.06 -14.90 -19.50
N PHE A 24 -2.69 -16.05 -19.81
CA PHE A 24 -2.54 -17.39 -19.19
C PHE A 24 -2.64 -17.38 -17.66
N THR A 25 -2.70 -18.57 -17.00
CA THR A 25 -3.28 -18.67 -15.65
C THR A 25 -2.71 -17.58 -14.74
N ALA A 26 -3.57 -16.81 -14.07
CA ALA A 26 -3.12 -15.68 -13.24
C ALA A 26 -2.15 -16.11 -12.13
N CYS A 27 -1.94 -17.42 -11.93
CA CYS A 27 -0.96 -17.96 -11.00
C CYS A 27 0.47 -18.00 -11.63
N ASP A 28 0.67 -18.14 -12.95
CA ASP A 28 2.01 -18.32 -13.56
C ASP A 28 2.75 -16.99 -13.86
N ALA A 29 2.06 -16.00 -14.44
CA ALA A 29 2.66 -14.70 -14.78
C ALA A 29 3.19 -13.96 -13.53
N HIS A 30 2.48 -14.09 -12.41
CA HIS A 30 2.90 -13.50 -11.14
C HIS A 30 4.19 -14.13 -10.59
N VAL A 31 4.45 -15.40 -10.88
CA VAL A 31 5.65 -16.10 -10.41
C VAL A 31 6.87 -15.66 -11.20
N GLU A 32 6.76 -15.53 -12.52
CA GLU A 32 7.86 -15.08 -13.36
C GLU A 32 8.25 -13.63 -13.06
N ASP A 33 7.27 -12.74 -12.92
CA ASP A 33 7.51 -11.34 -12.55
C ASP A 33 8.13 -11.23 -11.16
N TYR A 34 7.64 -12.01 -10.19
CA TYR A 34 8.25 -12.08 -8.87
C TYR A 34 9.71 -12.54 -8.93
N GLN A 35 10.01 -13.63 -9.65
CA GLN A 35 11.37 -14.15 -9.78
C GLN A 35 12.32 -13.13 -10.44
N ARG A 36 11.86 -12.44 -11.49
CA ARG A 36 12.62 -11.35 -12.14
C ARG A 36 12.88 -10.19 -11.17
N HIS A 37 11.87 -9.80 -10.39
CA HIS A 37 12.01 -8.72 -9.41
C HIS A 37 13.02 -9.07 -8.31
N VAL A 38 12.94 -10.29 -7.75
CA VAL A 38 13.89 -10.79 -6.76
C VAL A 38 15.32 -10.75 -7.30
N ALA A 39 15.53 -11.23 -8.54
CA ALA A 39 16.84 -11.21 -9.17
C ALA A 39 17.37 -9.78 -9.34
N MET A 40 16.52 -8.86 -9.80
CA MET A 40 16.90 -7.45 -9.99
C MET A 40 17.28 -6.77 -8.68
N GLN A 41 16.47 -6.93 -7.62
CA GLN A 41 16.77 -6.32 -6.31
C GLN A 41 18.07 -6.85 -5.71
N ARG A 42 18.35 -8.15 -5.85
CA ARG A 42 19.59 -8.76 -5.40
C ARG A 42 20.81 -8.20 -6.15
N LEU A 43 20.70 -8.01 -7.47
CA LEU A 43 21.75 -7.40 -8.28
C LEU A 43 22.01 -5.95 -7.88
N LEU A 44 20.96 -5.15 -7.67
CA LEU A 44 21.08 -3.76 -7.22
C LEU A 44 21.70 -3.66 -5.82
N ALA A 45 21.32 -4.53 -4.90
CA ALA A 45 21.92 -4.60 -3.57
C ALA A 45 23.41 -4.98 -3.63
N ALA A 46 23.76 -5.96 -4.47
CA ALA A 46 25.14 -6.36 -4.68
C ALA A 46 25.99 -5.22 -5.26
N ASP A 47 25.50 -4.51 -6.27
CA ASP A 47 26.20 -3.38 -6.90
C ASP A 47 26.43 -2.22 -5.92
N ARG A 48 25.40 -1.84 -5.14
CA ARG A 48 25.53 -0.79 -4.11
C ARG A 48 26.58 -1.15 -3.06
N ALA A 49 26.55 -2.38 -2.55
CA ALA A 49 27.53 -2.84 -1.56
C ALA A 49 28.93 -2.94 -2.16
N ALA A 50 29.08 -3.39 -3.41
CA ALA A 50 30.39 -3.42 -4.07
C ALA A 50 30.97 -2.01 -4.26
N LYS A 51 30.16 -1.03 -4.68
CA LYS A 51 30.57 0.38 -4.81
C LYS A 51 30.97 0.97 -3.46
N ALA A 52 30.17 0.78 -2.43
CA ALA A 52 30.49 1.22 -1.07
C ALA A 52 31.78 0.56 -0.55
N GLY A 53 32.04 -0.70 -0.91
CA GLY A 53 33.29 -1.38 -0.56
C GLY A 53 34.51 -0.74 -1.23
N ALA A 54 34.42 -0.47 -2.54
CA ALA A 54 35.49 0.15 -3.31
C ALA A 54 35.81 1.57 -2.81
N GLU A 55 34.79 2.35 -2.46
CA GLU A 55 34.95 3.69 -1.86
C GLU A 55 35.68 3.64 -0.51
N ASN A 56 35.53 2.55 0.25
CA ASN A 56 36.23 2.31 1.50
C ASN A 56 37.60 1.63 1.33
N GLY A 57 38.13 1.57 0.10
CA GLY A 57 39.46 1.01 -0.18
C GLY A 57 39.55 -0.51 -0.11
N LEU A 58 38.41 -1.22 -0.11
CA LEU A 58 38.43 -2.69 -0.22
C LEU A 58 38.97 -3.12 -1.58
N SER A 59 39.63 -4.29 -1.60
CA SER A 59 40.01 -4.92 -2.86
C SER A 59 38.76 -5.24 -3.68
N ALA A 60 38.90 -5.35 -5.00
CA ALA A 60 37.79 -5.73 -5.87
C ALA A 60 37.17 -7.09 -5.49
N ALA A 61 37.96 -8.00 -4.94
CA ALA A 61 37.49 -9.31 -4.46
C ALA A 61 36.63 -9.17 -3.18
N ASP A 62 37.08 -8.35 -2.22
CA ASP A 62 36.36 -8.13 -0.97
C ASP A 62 35.07 -7.33 -1.19
N ALA A 63 35.12 -6.31 -2.06
CA ALA A 63 33.94 -5.56 -2.48
C ALA A 63 32.88 -6.47 -3.16
N LYS A 64 33.32 -7.40 -4.01
CA LYS A 64 32.44 -8.39 -4.64
C LYS A 64 31.85 -9.37 -3.62
N ALA A 65 32.64 -9.83 -2.66
CA ALA A 65 32.18 -10.71 -1.58
C ALA A 65 31.13 -10.01 -0.68
N MET A 66 31.37 -8.74 -0.35
CA MET A 66 30.43 -7.90 0.39
C MET A 66 29.13 -7.68 -0.40
N GLY A 67 29.22 -7.48 -1.71
CA GLY A 67 28.06 -7.42 -2.61
C GLY A 67 27.23 -8.70 -2.61
N ALA A 68 27.88 -9.87 -2.71
CA ALA A 68 27.19 -11.16 -2.66
C ALA A 68 26.50 -11.41 -1.30
N ALA A 69 27.16 -11.04 -0.19
CA ALA A 69 26.58 -11.12 1.14
C ALA A 69 25.39 -10.17 1.32
N ALA A 70 25.49 -8.93 0.84
CA ALA A 70 24.40 -7.97 0.89
C ALA A 70 23.18 -8.44 0.09
N ALA A 71 23.39 -8.98 -1.11
CA ALA A 71 22.32 -9.57 -1.92
C ALA A 71 21.61 -10.75 -1.22
N SER A 72 22.33 -11.50 -0.39
CA SER A 72 21.75 -12.61 0.38
C SER A 72 20.89 -12.15 1.57
N ASN A 73 21.03 -10.90 2.01
CA ASN A 73 20.30 -10.32 3.15
C ASN A 73 19.04 -9.54 2.75
N VAL A 74 18.71 -9.48 1.46
CA VAL A 74 17.50 -8.81 0.99
C VAL A 74 16.30 -9.75 1.11
N LEU A 75 15.34 -9.39 1.96
CA LEU A 75 14.01 -9.97 1.92
C LEU A 75 13.25 -9.37 0.74
N VAL A 76 12.70 -10.25 -0.10
CA VAL A 76 11.86 -9.85 -1.23
C VAL A 76 10.51 -10.50 -1.04
N GLY A 77 9.45 -9.74 -1.33
CA GLY A 77 8.08 -10.21 -1.26
C GLY A 77 7.26 -9.61 -2.39
N ASP A 78 6.04 -10.12 -2.53
CA ASP A 78 5.02 -9.58 -3.42
C ASP A 78 3.76 -9.27 -2.62
N TRP A 79 2.93 -8.36 -3.14
CA TRP A 79 1.63 -8.04 -2.55
C TRP A 79 0.54 -7.99 -3.61
N SER A 80 -0.56 -8.68 -3.33
CA SER A 80 -1.78 -8.53 -4.09
C SER A 80 -3.00 -8.74 -3.19
N ALA A 81 -4.00 -7.87 -3.33
CA ALA A 81 -5.28 -8.02 -2.66
C ALA A 81 -6.08 -9.24 -3.16
N THR A 82 -5.71 -9.83 -4.30
CA THR A 82 -6.43 -10.96 -4.90
C THR A 82 -5.90 -12.33 -4.43
N HIS A 83 -4.68 -12.41 -3.89
CA HIS A 83 -4.08 -13.67 -3.42
C HIS A 83 -4.93 -14.35 -2.34
N PHE A 84 -5.52 -13.57 -1.43
CA PHE A 84 -6.33 -14.10 -0.33
C PHE A 84 -7.64 -14.74 -0.82
N SER A 85 -8.22 -14.24 -1.92
CA SER A 85 -9.45 -14.77 -2.53
C SER A 85 -9.19 -15.86 -3.57
N CYS A 86 -7.94 -16.05 -3.97
CA CYS A 86 -7.54 -16.97 -5.01
C CYS A 86 -7.42 -18.40 -4.46
N ILE A 87 -8.20 -19.34 -5.00
CA ILE A 87 -8.22 -20.72 -4.52
C ILE A 87 -6.92 -21.50 -4.85
N CYS A 88 -6.22 -21.17 -5.96
CA CYS A 88 -4.92 -21.81 -6.30
C CYS A 88 -3.75 -21.32 -5.43
N CYS A 89 -3.80 -20.07 -4.99
CA CYS A 89 -2.64 -19.36 -4.50
C CYS A 89 -1.97 -20.00 -3.26
N PRO A 90 -2.71 -20.51 -2.24
CA PRO A 90 -2.07 -21.17 -1.09
C PRO A 90 -1.22 -22.39 -1.48
N MET A 91 -1.69 -23.19 -2.45
CA MET A 91 -0.95 -24.37 -2.91
C MET A 91 0.26 -23.96 -3.74
N VAL A 92 0.11 -23.00 -4.64
CA VAL A 92 1.20 -22.47 -5.46
C VAL A 92 2.31 -21.89 -4.58
N PHE A 93 1.99 -21.05 -3.59
CA PHE A 93 2.99 -20.49 -2.68
C PHE A 93 3.73 -21.56 -1.90
N LYS A 94 3.03 -22.59 -1.41
CA LYS A 94 3.65 -23.71 -0.70
C LYS A 94 4.59 -24.52 -1.59
N THR A 95 4.23 -24.73 -2.85
CA THR A 95 5.07 -25.45 -3.83
C THR A 95 6.30 -24.63 -4.23
N LEU A 96 6.12 -23.32 -4.47
CA LEU A 96 7.21 -22.43 -4.89
C LEU A 96 8.25 -22.23 -3.80
N ASN A 97 7.80 -21.97 -2.58
CA ASN A 97 8.69 -21.79 -1.45
C ASN A 97 7.94 -22.14 -0.15
N PRO A 98 8.14 -23.35 0.40
CA PRO A 98 7.47 -23.75 1.64
C PRO A 98 7.90 -22.93 2.87
N LYS A 99 8.98 -22.13 2.77
CA LYS A 99 9.46 -21.22 3.81
C LYS A 99 8.94 -19.79 3.65
N MET A 100 8.14 -19.51 2.60
CA MET A 100 7.56 -18.20 2.36
C MET A 100 6.71 -17.75 3.55
N LYS A 101 6.74 -16.43 3.82
CA LYS A 101 5.92 -15.81 4.86
C LYS A 101 4.77 -15.07 4.18
N LEU A 102 3.55 -15.29 4.68
CA LEU A 102 2.34 -14.64 4.18
C LEU A 102 1.89 -13.59 5.19
N MET A 103 1.65 -12.37 4.70
CA MET A 103 1.12 -11.27 5.49
C MET A 103 -0.29 -10.92 4.98
N VAL A 104 -1.26 -10.82 5.89
CA VAL A 104 -2.66 -10.48 5.57
C VAL A 104 -3.06 -9.23 6.34
N MET A 105 -3.54 -8.21 5.63
CA MET A 105 -4.07 -6.98 6.21
C MET A 105 -5.60 -7.01 6.16
N LEU A 106 -6.24 -6.99 7.34
CA LEU A 106 -7.70 -7.01 7.47
C LEU A 106 -8.22 -5.61 7.77
N ARG A 107 -9.40 -5.29 7.23
CA ARG A 107 -10.19 -4.08 7.54
C ARG A 107 -11.58 -4.50 7.96
N ASP A 108 -12.28 -3.63 8.69
CA ASP A 108 -13.69 -3.86 9.04
C ASP A 108 -14.47 -4.24 7.77
N PRO A 109 -15.22 -5.35 7.78
CA PRO A 109 -15.79 -5.88 6.55
C PRO A 109 -16.82 -4.95 5.91
N ILE A 110 -17.58 -4.18 6.70
CA ILE A 110 -18.52 -3.18 6.18
C ILE A 110 -17.76 -2.04 5.52
N GLN A 111 -16.74 -1.50 6.18
CA GLN A 111 -15.87 -0.46 5.63
C GLN A 111 -15.15 -0.91 4.37
N ARG A 112 -14.72 -2.18 4.32
CA ARG A 112 -14.08 -2.80 3.17
C ARG A 112 -15.05 -2.91 1.99
N VAL A 113 -16.29 -3.36 2.24
CA VAL A 113 -17.35 -3.45 1.22
C VAL A 113 -17.72 -2.06 0.70
N LEU A 114 -17.92 -1.08 1.58
CA LEU A 114 -18.23 0.29 1.18
C LEU A 114 -17.09 0.89 0.34
N SER A 115 -15.85 0.68 0.75
CA SER A 115 -14.68 1.11 -0.01
C SER A 115 -14.63 0.47 -1.40
N ARG A 116 -14.89 -0.85 -1.52
CA ARG A 116 -14.96 -1.53 -2.83
C ARG A 116 -16.12 -1.05 -3.68
N PHE A 117 -17.28 -0.83 -3.07
CA PHE A 117 -18.44 -0.29 -3.76
C PHE A 117 -18.15 1.11 -4.33
N LEU A 118 -17.56 1.99 -3.52
CA LEU A 118 -17.17 3.33 -3.96
C LEU A 118 -16.05 3.27 -5.01
N GLU A 119 -15.08 2.38 -4.86
CA GLU A 119 -14.03 2.13 -5.86
C GLU A 119 -14.65 1.67 -7.18
N GLN A 120 -15.55 0.68 -7.20
CA GLN A 120 -16.23 0.22 -8.40
C GLN A 120 -17.16 1.27 -9.00
N LYS A 121 -17.85 2.04 -8.16
CA LYS A 121 -18.70 3.16 -8.59
C LYS A 121 -17.86 4.27 -9.22
N ARG A 122 -16.67 4.55 -8.69
CA ARG A 122 -15.67 5.47 -9.26
C ARG A 122 -14.98 4.88 -10.49
N GLY A 123 -14.79 3.56 -10.52
CA GLY A 123 -14.03 2.79 -11.49
C GLY A 123 -14.85 2.26 -12.67
N LYS A 124 -16.04 2.82 -12.95
CA LYS A 124 -16.73 2.53 -14.21
C LYS A 124 -15.99 3.05 -15.45
N HIS A 125 -14.92 3.83 -15.26
CA HIS A 125 -13.94 4.13 -16.29
C HIS A 125 -12.54 4.11 -15.66
N LEU A 126 -11.68 3.16 -16.01
CA LEU A 126 -10.25 3.34 -16.37
C LEU A 126 -9.47 1.98 -16.34
N PRO A 127 -8.69 1.65 -17.39
CA PRO A 127 -7.85 0.45 -17.47
C PRO A 127 -6.39 0.74 -17.00
N PHE A 128 -5.66 -0.31 -16.59
CA PHE A 128 -4.21 -0.38 -16.28
C PHE A 128 -3.76 0.25 -14.94
N TYR A 129 -3.43 -0.59 -13.96
CA TYR A 129 -3.04 -0.09 -12.63
C TYR A 129 -1.48 -0.11 -12.43
N SER A 130 -0.63 -0.59 -13.37
CA SER A 130 0.85 -0.58 -13.24
C SER A 130 1.44 0.85 -13.16
N GLN A 131 0.56 1.86 -13.21
CA GLN A 131 0.81 3.28 -13.08
C GLN A 131 0.27 3.86 -11.76
N VAL A 132 -0.04 3.03 -10.76
CA VAL A 132 -0.76 3.49 -9.56
C VAL A 132 0.10 3.43 -8.30
N LEU A 133 0.48 4.61 -7.80
CA LEU A 133 0.98 4.86 -6.46
C LEU A 133 -0.19 5.16 -5.53
N VAL A 134 -0.29 4.44 -4.41
CA VAL A 134 -1.30 4.73 -3.40
C VAL A 134 -0.71 5.62 -2.31
N LEU A 135 -1.33 6.78 -2.11
CA LEU A 135 -0.96 7.76 -1.08
C LEU A 135 -2.14 8.02 -0.14
N TYR A 136 -1.83 8.31 1.11
CA TYR A 136 -2.83 8.66 2.13
C TYR A 136 -2.96 10.19 2.24
N THR A 137 -4.20 10.67 2.34
CA THR A 137 -4.49 12.11 2.42
C THR A 137 -4.00 12.76 3.70
N ASP A 138 -3.92 12.00 4.79
CA ASP A 138 -3.41 12.49 6.07
C ASP A 138 -1.90 12.78 5.99
N ASP A 139 -1.15 11.97 5.23
CA ASP A 139 0.27 12.20 4.97
C ASP A 139 0.50 13.42 4.07
N LEU A 140 -0.34 13.62 3.05
CA LEU A 140 -0.24 14.79 2.17
C LEU A 140 -0.54 16.10 2.93
N ALA A 141 -1.46 16.07 3.91
CA ALA A 141 -1.83 17.23 4.71
C ALA A 141 -0.80 17.55 5.81
N GLN A 142 -0.25 16.54 6.48
CA GLN A 142 0.70 16.74 7.58
C GLN A 142 2.14 16.92 7.07
N ARG A 143 2.49 16.26 5.96
CA ARG A 143 3.86 16.12 5.45
C ARG A 143 3.87 16.17 3.91
N PRO A 144 3.52 17.33 3.32
CA PRO A 144 3.27 17.47 1.88
C PRO A 144 4.50 17.23 1.01
N LEU A 145 5.64 17.78 1.39
CA LEU A 145 6.90 17.63 0.65
C LEU A 145 7.38 16.18 0.65
N GLU A 146 7.28 15.48 1.78
CA GLU A 146 7.56 14.04 1.84
C GLU A 146 6.64 13.25 0.91
N THR A 147 5.38 13.66 0.80
CA THR A 147 4.42 12.97 -0.05
C THR A 147 4.67 13.23 -1.54
N PHE A 148 5.03 14.46 -1.95
CA PHE A 148 5.43 14.76 -3.33
C PHE A 148 6.69 14.02 -3.74
N ARG A 149 7.67 13.92 -2.84
CA ARG A 149 8.89 13.13 -3.06
C ARG A 149 8.57 11.65 -3.31
N ARG A 150 7.53 11.12 -2.67
CA ARG A 150 7.04 9.75 -2.92
C ARG A 150 6.38 9.61 -4.32
N VAL A 151 5.78 10.67 -4.86
CA VAL A 151 5.22 10.69 -6.23
C VAL A 151 6.32 10.74 -7.29
N GLU A 152 7.28 11.64 -7.16
CA GLU A 152 8.41 11.74 -8.11
C GLU A 152 9.20 10.43 -8.16
N ALA A 153 9.44 9.85 -6.97
CA ALA A 153 10.12 8.58 -6.83
C ALA A 153 9.34 7.44 -7.51
N PHE A 154 8.02 7.44 -7.44
CA PHE A 154 7.20 6.45 -8.13
C PHE A 154 7.19 6.62 -9.65
N LEU A 155 7.21 7.86 -10.14
CA LEU A 155 7.24 8.19 -11.57
C LEU A 155 8.64 8.06 -12.20
N GLY A 156 9.68 7.86 -11.40
CA GLY A 156 11.07 7.81 -11.86
C GLY A 156 11.64 9.19 -12.26
N ALA A 157 11.08 10.29 -11.74
CA ALA A 157 11.54 11.65 -12.03
C ALA A 157 12.60 12.14 -11.02
N PRO A 158 13.55 12.99 -11.42
CA PRO A 158 14.46 13.64 -10.48
C PRO A 158 13.70 14.52 -9.47
N PRO A 159 14.17 14.63 -8.22
CA PRO A 159 13.56 15.50 -7.22
C PRO A 159 13.59 16.98 -7.64
N HIS A 160 12.45 17.66 -7.59
CA HIS A 160 12.28 19.07 -7.92
C HIS A 160 12.17 19.96 -6.67
N GLU A 161 12.84 21.10 -6.58
CA GLU A 161 12.63 21.99 -5.43
C GLU A 161 11.23 22.60 -5.44
N TYR A 162 10.43 22.27 -4.42
CA TYR A 162 9.06 22.76 -4.27
C TYR A 162 9.01 23.90 -3.26
N ASP A 163 8.20 24.92 -3.55
CA ASP A 163 7.84 25.96 -2.60
C ASP A 163 7.02 25.36 -1.44
N GLN A 164 7.63 25.31 -0.26
CA GLN A 164 7.05 24.69 0.93
C GLN A 164 5.69 25.28 1.30
N ARG A 165 5.50 26.58 1.09
CA ARG A 165 4.29 27.31 1.51
C ARG A 165 3.08 26.89 0.67
N ARG A 166 3.29 26.61 -0.61
CA ARG A 166 2.24 26.11 -1.51
C ARG A 166 1.99 24.62 -1.35
N SER A 167 3.02 23.85 -0.97
CA SER A 167 2.92 22.39 -0.82
C SER A 167 2.00 21.95 0.33
N ALA A 168 1.91 22.74 1.41
CA ALA A 168 1.08 22.44 2.60
C ALA A 168 -0.40 22.83 2.48
N MET A 169 -0.83 23.27 1.30
CA MET A 169 -2.23 23.57 1.04
C MET A 169 -3.01 22.31 0.66
N VAL A 170 -4.10 22.07 1.37
CA VAL A 170 -5.07 21.01 1.12
C VAL A 170 -6.22 21.58 0.28
N PHE A 171 -6.36 21.04 -0.92
CA PHE A 171 -7.42 21.37 -1.86
C PHE A 171 -8.52 20.32 -1.78
N ASN A 172 -9.75 20.69 -2.13
CA ASN A 172 -10.90 19.80 -2.00
C ASN A 172 -11.13 19.32 -0.56
N SER A 173 -10.74 20.15 0.40
CA SER A 173 -11.11 20.00 1.80
C SER A 173 -12.56 20.40 1.99
N ARG A 174 -13.16 19.97 3.11
CA ARG A 174 -14.57 20.22 3.43
C ARG A 174 -14.87 21.72 3.34
N GLU A 175 -16.03 22.05 2.77
CA GLU A 175 -16.47 23.43 2.48
C GLU A 175 -15.69 24.15 1.36
N CYS A 176 -14.67 23.53 0.75
CA CYS A 176 -13.96 24.10 -0.41
C CYS A 176 -13.46 23.06 -1.45
N TYR A 177 -14.33 22.74 -2.42
CA TYR A 177 -14.08 21.74 -3.47
C TYR A 177 -13.62 22.33 -4.81
N SER A 178 -12.72 23.32 -4.78
CA SER A 178 -12.15 23.98 -5.98
C SER A 178 -10.63 24.01 -5.94
N TRP A 179 -9.98 23.79 -7.09
CA TRP A 179 -8.51 23.82 -7.25
C TRP A 179 -7.88 25.20 -7.00
N LYS A 180 -8.68 26.28 -6.98
CA LYS A 180 -8.22 27.63 -6.61
C LYS A 180 -8.28 27.90 -5.10
N CYS A 181 -8.77 26.94 -4.31
CA CYS A 181 -9.02 27.08 -2.89
C CYS A 181 -8.15 26.11 -2.07
N GLY A 182 -6.86 26.43 -1.95
CA GLY A 182 -5.96 25.71 -1.07
C GLY A 182 -6.14 26.21 0.36
N ARG A 183 -6.31 25.30 1.31
CA ARG A 183 -6.39 25.61 2.75
C ARG A 183 -5.28 24.93 3.51
N THR A 184 -4.71 25.56 4.51
CA THR A 184 -3.74 24.92 5.40
C THR A 184 -4.41 23.92 6.33
N ALA A 185 -3.66 22.93 6.85
CA ALA A 185 -4.22 21.85 7.67
C ALA A 185 -5.02 22.35 8.90
N GLY A 186 -4.61 23.48 9.50
CA GLY A 186 -5.32 24.09 10.63
C GLY A 186 -6.67 24.71 10.28
N GLU A 187 -6.95 24.95 9.00
CA GLU A 187 -8.21 25.55 8.51
C GLU A 187 -9.27 24.50 8.15
N ILE A 188 -8.96 23.21 8.32
CA ILE A 188 -9.83 22.07 7.97
C ILE A 188 -10.52 21.53 9.23
N ARG A 189 -11.85 21.53 9.23
CA ARG A 189 -12.65 21.05 10.37
C ARG A 189 -12.56 19.52 10.57
N PRO A 190 -12.31 19.02 11.81
CA PRO A 190 -12.20 17.59 12.12
C PRO A 190 -13.44 16.76 11.78
N MET A 191 -13.25 15.44 11.63
CA MET A 191 -14.32 14.48 11.32
C MET A 191 -15.41 14.40 12.37
N ALA A 192 -15.04 14.44 13.66
CA ALA A 192 -15.96 14.39 14.79
C ALA A 192 -16.96 15.56 14.80
N ALA A 193 -16.57 16.72 14.26
CA ALA A 193 -17.47 17.88 14.13
C ALA A 193 -18.52 17.72 13.01
N VAL A 194 -18.47 16.63 12.23
CA VAL A 194 -19.44 16.35 11.15
C VAL A 194 -20.49 15.31 11.59
N GLY A 195 -20.34 14.74 12.79
CA GLY A 195 -21.32 13.83 13.41
C GLY A 195 -22.64 14.51 13.74
N ASP A 196 -22.65 15.80 14.05
CA ASP A 196 -23.88 16.52 14.43
C ASP A 196 -24.73 16.98 13.23
N GLY A 197 -24.30 16.73 11.99
CA GLY A 197 -24.95 17.32 10.82
C GLY A 197 -25.09 16.43 9.58
N SER A 198 -24.64 15.18 9.59
CA SER A 198 -24.69 14.35 8.37
C SER A 198 -26.09 13.90 7.95
N GLY A 199 -27.13 14.11 8.77
CA GLY A 199 -28.54 13.98 8.36
C GLY A 199 -28.93 12.63 7.75
N VAL A 200 -28.07 11.60 7.84
CA VAL A 200 -28.44 10.24 7.52
C VAL A 200 -29.31 9.81 8.68
N ALA A 201 -30.63 9.93 8.51
CA ALA A 201 -31.57 9.39 9.47
C ALA A 201 -31.10 7.99 9.86
N GLU A 202 -30.99 7.72 11.16
CA GLU A 202 -30.57 6.40 11.67
C GLU A 202 -31.45 5.27 11.10
N ASP A 203 -32.65 5.62 10.63
CA ASP A 203 -33.64 4.75 9.99
C ASP A 203 -33.64 4.76 8.45
N GLY A 204 -32.63 5.36 7.80
CA GLY A 204 -32.56 5.46 6.34
C GLY A 204 -32.25 4.11 5.64
N PRO A 205 -32.59 3.94 4.34
CA PRO A 205 -32.30 2.72 3.58
C PRO A 205 -30.82 2.30 3.58
N PHE A 206 -29.91 3.27 3.68
CA PHE A 206 -28.47 3.03 3.80
C PHE A 206 -28.10 2.44 5.17
N ALA A 207 -28.61 3.01 6.26
CA ALA A 207 -28.42 2.48 7.61
C ALA A 207 -28.98 1.06 7.73
N ALA A 208 -30.16 0.80 7.16
CA ALA A 208 -30.73 -0.54 7.06
C ALA A 208 -29.83 -1.50 6.27
N ALA A 209 -29.20 -1.06 5.18
CA ALA A 209 -28.26 -1.88 4.42
C ALA A 209 -26.98 -2.19 5.21
N VAL A 210 -26.43 -1.21 5.94
CA VAL A 210 -25.29 -1.40 6.85
C VAL A 210 -25.64 -2.39 7.95
N GLY A 211 -26.82 -2.27 8.59
CA GLY A 211 -27.29 -3.20 9.61
C GLY A 211 -27.43 -4.65 9.10
N ARG A 212 -27.91 -4.82 7.86
CA ARG A 212 -27.96 -6.14 7.20
C ARG A 212 -26.56 -6.70 6.94
N LEU A 213 -25.62 -5.88 6.46
CA LEU A 213 -24.23 -6.30 6.25
C LEU A 213 -23.54 -6.67 7.57
N ALA A 214 -23.76 -5.89 8.63
CA ALA A 214 -23.25 -6.20 9.96
C ALA A 214 -23.75 -7.57 10.46
N SER A 215 -25.06 -7.80 10.33
CA SER A 215 -25.70 -9.06 10.71
C SER A 215 -25.17 -10.25 9.89
N PHE A 216 -24.96 -10.05 8.59
CA PHE A 216 -24.36 -11.04 7.70
C PHE A 216 -22.92 -11.39 8.09
N TYR A 217 -22.08 -10.39 8.39
CA TYR A 217 -20.67 -10.62 8.71
C TYR A 217 -20.44 -11.10 10.15
N ARG A 218 -21.34 -10.83 11.09
CA ARG A 218 -21.22 -11.20 12.51
C ARG A 218 -20.70 -12.63 12.74
N PRO A 219 -21.33 -13.71 12.23
CA PRO A 219 -20.84 -15.08 12.49
C PRO A 219 -19.44 -15.36 11.93
N HIS A 220 -19.03 -14.64 10.88
CA HIS A 220 -17.69 -14.78 10.30
C HIS A 220 -16.64 -14.04 11.13
N VAL A 221 -16.95 -12.83 11.59
CA VAL A 221 -16.07 -12.03 12.45
C VAL A 221 -15.92 -12.69 13.83
N GLN A 222 -16.98 -13.27 14.40
CA GLN A 222 -16.90 -14.04 15.63
C GLN A 222 -16.01 -15.29 15.49
N ARG A 223 -15.94 -15.91 14.31
CA ARG A 223 -14.98 -17.00 14.04
C ARG A 223 -13.54 -16.48 14.04
N LEU A 224 -13.31 -15.28 13.52
CA LEU A 224 -12.01 -14.62 13.56
C LEU A 224 -11.59 -14.33 15.01
N PHE A 225 -12.52 -13.87 15.86
CA PHE A 225 -12.27 -13.68 17.29
C PHE A 225 -11.79 -14.96 17.96
N ARG A 226 -12.46 -16.07 17.67
CA ARG A 226 -12.05 -17.38 18.19
C ARG A 226 -10.63 -17.76 17.79
N TRP A 227 -10.25 -17.56 16.52
CA TRP A 227 -8.87 -17.82 16.09
C TRP A 227 -7.85 -16.93 16.79
N ALA A 228 -8.21 -15.68 17.08
CA ALA A 228 -7.34 -14.79 17.85
C ALA A 228 -7.22 -15.22 19.31
N ASP A 229 -8.33 -15.65 19.92
CA ASP A 229 -8.38 -16.16 21.30
C ASP A 229 -7.61 -17.50 21.42
N GLU A 230 -7.58 -18.31 20.36
CA GLU A 230 -6.73 -19.50 20.20
C GLU A 230 -5.25 -19.17 19.91
N GLY A 231 -4.88 -17.89 19.74
CA GLY A 231 -3.51 -17.47 19.42
C GLY A 231 -3.05 -17.79 18.00
N ARG A 232 -3.97 -18.16 17.09
CA ARG A 232 -3.66 -18.49 15.68
C ARG A 232 -3.41 -17.26 14.83
N ILE A 233 -3.95 -16.12 15.24
CA ILE A 233 -3.78 -14.81 14.61
C ILE A 233 -3.67 -13.72 15.68
N ALA A 234 -3.26 -12.53 15.27
CA ALA A 234 -3.26 -11.36 16.13
C ALA A 234 -4.69 -10.95 16.56
N GLN A 235 -4.79 -10.30 17.72
CA GLN A 235 -6.04 -9.80 18.28
C GLN A 235 -6.67 -8.71 17.40
N PRO A 236 -7.96 -8.85 17.01
CA PRO A 236 -8.67 -7.81 16.27
C PRO A 236 -8.89 -6.55 17.10
N PRO A 237 -9.09 -5.38 16.47
CA PRO A 237 -9.37 -4.13 17.18
C PRO A 237 -10.57 -4.24 18.12
N ALA A 238 -10.50 -3.62 19.30
CA ALA A 238 -11.57 -3.65 20.31
C ALA A 238 -12.92 -3.18 19.73
N ALA A 239 -12.90 -2.14 18.88
CA ALA A 239 -14.10 -1.64 18.20
C ALA A 239 -14.83 -2.70 17.37
N TRP A 240 -14.11 -3.70 16.80
CA TRP A 240 -14.77 -4.80 16.08
C TRP A 240 -15.45 -5.75 17.05
N ARG A 241 -14.82 -6.06 18.19
CA ARG A 241 -15.46 -6.90 19.21
C ARG A 241 -16.75 -6.26 19.68
N GLU A 242 -16.77 -4.94 19.93
CA GLU A 242 -18.01 -4.24 20.26
C GLU A 242 -19.06 -4.30 19.13
N ALA A 243 -18.65 -4.03 17.89
CA ALA A 243 -19.58 -3.96 16.74
C ALA A 243 -20.15 -5.32 16.32
N TYR A 244 -19.44 -6.43 16.57
CA TYR A 244 -19.81 -7.78 16.14
C TYR A 244 -19.94 -8.78 17.30
N LYS A 245 -20.19 -8.28 18.52
CA LYS A 245 -20.65 -9.11 19.65
C LYS A 245 -21.90 -9.90 19.27
#